data_AF-A0A4Q4Z4I7-F1
#
_entry.id   AF-A0A4Q4Z4I7-F1
#
_cell.length_a   1.000
_cell.length_b   1.000
_cell.length_c   1.000
_cell.angle_alpha   90.00
_cell.angle_beta   90.00
_cell.angle_gamma   90.00
#
_symmetry.space_group_name_H-M   'P 1'
#
loop_
_entity.id
_entity.type
_entity.pdbx_description
1 polymer ?
#
loop_
_entity_poly.entity_id
_entity_poly.type
_entity_poly.pdbx_seq_one_letter_code
_entity_poly.pdbx_strand_id
1 'polypeptide(L)'
;MTTPELERRLVAVLQRHAEEAMNQTDTEHQFQKLAGATVRQKRNRRRAGAVAAMVAVAAVIVLVAWFSGQVPRAGEDGSPDPAGPERVSAVDSAEAFVETYATFDQARIAPLLDGAEIALWTDMYGDDHWQRGLGWRKAVGGQILPGDCAVLWRSPAGTEVSCTYDFHELHSDQYGVGPFGDNTLTFTIKDGQILEVTDKTAVSTNGYWPDVWDPFAAWLKRNHPDEAKRLYPTWPDTLYVNDTPRGLRLWRQLSQEYADQRSAGGP
;
A
#
# COMPACT_ATOMS: atom_id res chain seq x y z
N MET A 1 7.88 -43.67 -45.93
CA MET A 1 8.41 -43.15 -44.64
C MET A 1 8.25 -44.25 -43.61
N THR A 2 9.36 -44.69 -43.02
CA THR A 2 9.35 -45.75 -42.02
C THR A 2 9.12 -45.15 -40.65
N THR A 3 8.39 -45.86 -39.79
CA THR A 3 8.05 -45.53 -38.39
C THR A 3 9.18 -44.84 -37.59
N PRO A 4 10.47 -45.24 -37.68
CA PRO A 4 11.55 -44.60 -36.92
C PRO A 4 11.91 -43.16 -37.36
N GLU A 5 11.62 -42.73 -38.59
CA GLU A 5 11.83 -41.33 -38.99
C GLU A 5 10.76 -40.40 -38.40
N LEU A 6 9.55 -40.93 -38.25
CA LEU A 6 8.42 -40.21 -37.64
C LEU A 6 8.65 -40.01 -36.14
N GLU A 7 9.16 -41.03 -35.45
CA GLU A 7 9.54 -40.94 -34.03
C GLU A 7 10.65 -39.90 -33.80
N ARG A 8 11.71 -39.88 -34.63
CA ARG A 8 12.76 -38.87 -34.49
C ARG A 8 12.27 -37.45 -34.72
N ARG A 9 11.37 -37.25 -35.70
CA ARG A 9 10.78 -35.93 -35.95
C ARG A 9 9.86 -35.49 -34.81
N LEU A 10 9.10 -36.41 -34.25
CA LEU A 10 8.23 -36.13 -33.10
C LEU A 10 9.06 -35.75 -31.85
N VAL A 11 10.13 -36.48 -31.56
CA VAL A 11 11.03 -36.17 -30.44
C VAL A 11 11.68 -34.79 -30.63
N ALA A 12 12.14 -34.45 -31.82
CA ALA A 12 12.73 -33.15 -32.10
C ALA A 12 11.74 -31.99 -31.95
N VAL A 13 10.47 -32.20 -32.34
CA VAL A 13 9.40 -31.20 -32.17
C VAL A 13 9.04 -31.03 -30.69
N LEU A 14 8.91 -32.13 -29.94
CA LEU A 14 8.62 -32.09 -28.50
C LEU A 14 9.74 -31.40 -27.72
N GLN A 15 11.00 -31.66 -28.06
CA GLN A 15 12.15 -31.06 -27.38
C GLN A 15 12.25 -29.55 -27.65
N ARG A 16 11.96 -29.11 -28.87
CA ARG A 16 11.89 -27.68 -29.21
C ARG A 16 10.72 -26.99 -28.49
N HIS A 17 9.56 -27.63 -28.41
CA HIS A 17 8.42 -27.12 -27.64
C HIS A 17 8.72 -27.03 -26.14
N ALA A 18 9.49 -27.97 -25.59
CA ALA A 18 9.89 -27.94 -24.19
C ALA A 18 10.86 -26.78 -23.89
N GLU A 19 11.85 -26.54 -24.76
CA GLU A 19 12.76 -25.39 -24.61
C GLU A 19 12.05 -24.04 -24.75
N GLU A 20 11.11 -23.93 -25.69
CA GLU A 20 10.32 -22.71 -25.90
C GLU A 20 9.37 -22.45 -24.73
N ALA A 21 8.74 -23.51 -24.18
CA ALA A 21 7.92 -23.41 -22.98
C ALA A 21 8.74 -23.03 -21.73
N MET A 22 9.97 -23.55 -21.58
CA MET A 22 10.84 -23.17 -20.46
C MET A 22 11.36 -21.73 -20.58
N ASN A 23 11.62 -21.24 -21.80
CA ASN A 23 12.03 -19.84 -22.02
C ASN A 23 10.87 -18.84 -21.89
N GLN A 24 9.61 -19.26 -22.12
CA GLN A 24 8.43 -18.42 -21.91
C GLN A 24 7.96 -18.40 -20.45
N THR A 25 8.37 -19.37 -19.64
CA THR A 25 7.98 -19.44 -18.24
C THR A 25 9.05 -18.76 -17.39
N ASP A 26 8.78 -17.55 -16.93
CA ASP A 26 9.60 -16.85 -15.92
C ASP A 26 9.57 -17.66 -14.61
N THR A 27 10.47 -18.63 -14.56
CA THR A 27 10.54 -19.64 -13.50
C THR A 27 10.92 -18.98 -12.18
N GLU A 28 11.70 -17.89 -12.23
CA GLU A 28 12.06 -17.06 -11.08
C GLU A 28 10.83 -16.37 -10.49
N HIS A 29 9.99 -15.75 -11.33
CA HIS A 29 8.76 -15.09 -10.90
C HIS A 29 7.73 -16.08 -10.36
N GLN A 30 7.61 -17.28 -10.95
CA GLN A 30 6.74 -18.33 -10.44
C GLN A 30 7.25 -18.92 -9.11
N PHE A 31 8.57 -19.06 -8.96
CA PHE A 31 9.19 -19.53 -7.71
C PHE A 31 9.02 -18.51 -6.58
N GLN A 32 9.16 -17.21 -6.87
CA GLN A 32 8.87 -16.13 -5.91
C GLN A 32 7.39 -16.09 -5.53
N LYS A 33 6.48 -16.31 -6.49
CA LYS A 33 5.03 -16.40 -6.23
C LYS A 33 4.67 -17.62 -5.38
N LEU A 34 5.30 -18.76 -5.62
CA LEU A 34 5.14 -19.98 -4.81
C LEU A 34 5.76 -19.81 -3.42
N ALA A 35 6.94 -19.22 -3.29
CA ALA A 35 7.58 -18.93 -2.01
C ALA A 35 6.72 -17.97 -1.16
N GLY A 36 6.20 -16.90 -1.76
CA GLY A 36 5.27 -15.97 -1.12
C GLY A 36 3.95 -16.63 -0.69
N ALA A 37 3.38 -17.50 -1.53
CA ALA A 37 2.17 -18.26 -1.20
C ALA A 37 2.42 -19.28 -0.05
N THR A 38 3.59 -19.91 -0.02
CA THR A 38 3.95 -20.92 1.00
C THR A 38 4.18 -20.28 2.37
N VAL A 39 4.75 -19.06 2.42
CA VAL A 39 4.89 -18.28 3.66
C VAL A 39 3.53 -17.83 4.20
N ARG A 40 2.62 -17.38 3.33
CA ARG A 40 1.22 -17.04 3.69
C ARG A 40 0.46 -18.26 4.25
N GLN A 41 0.63 -19.43 3.63
CA GLN A 41 0.01 -20.68 4.08
C GLN A 41 0.57 -21.19 5.43
N LYS A 42 1.87 -21.00 5.68
CA LYS A 42 2.50 -21.36 6.96
C LYS A 42 2.07 -20.42 8.10
N ARG A 43 1.75 -19.16 7.80
CA ARG A 43 1.22 -18.17 8.76
C ARG A 43 -0.22 -18.51 9.19
N ASN A 44 -1.09 -18.91 8.25
CA ASN A 44 -2.46 -19.35 8.58
C ASN A 44 -2.48 -20.66 9.39
N ARG A 45 -1.51 -21.57 9.17
CA ARG A 45 -1.40 -22.81 9.98
C ARG A 45 -0.94 -22.58 11.42
N ARG A 46 -0.28 -21.47 11.74
CA ARG A 46 0.13 -21.15 13.13
C ARG A 46 -0.93 -20.39 13.92
N ARG A 47 -1.97 -19.85 13.27
CA ARG A 47 -3.10 -19.16 13.91
C ARG A 47 -4.42 -19.95 13.90
N ALA A 48 -4.52 -21.03 13.13
CA ALA A 48 -5.70 -21.88 13.09
C ALA A 48 -5.68 -22.96 14.20
N GLY A 49 -5.83 -22.51 15.44
CA GLY A 49 -6.45 -23.33 16.49
C GLY A 49 -7.96 -23.17 16.40
N ALA A 50 -8.64 -24.19 15.88
CA ALA A 50 -10.09 -24.39 15.82
C ALA A 50 -10.93 -23.37 15.02
N VAL A 51 -11.27 -23.70 13.76
CA VAL A 51 -12.61 -24.11 13.29
C VAL A 51 -12.44 -24.65 11.86
N ALA A 52 -13.05 -25.80 11.58
CA ALA A 52 -12.97 -26.50 10.30
C ALA A 52 -14.09 -26.10 9.33
N ALA A 53 -13.77 -26.19 8.03
CA ALA A 53 -14.62 -26.23 6.83
C ALA A 53 -15.24 -24.88 6.40
N MET A 54 -15.15 -24.41 5.14
CA MET A 54 -15.25 -25.10 3.84
C MET A 54 -14.38 -24.44 2.74
N VAL A 55 -14.18 -25.22 1.68
CA VAL A 55 -13.27 -25.04 0.54
C VAL A 55 -13.89 -24.23 -0.61
N ALA A 56 -13.09 -23.29 -1.14
CA ALA A 56 -12.93 -22.77 -2.51
C ALA A 56 -14.13 -22.31 -3.36
N VAL A 57 -14.02 -21.09 -3.91
CA VAL A 57 -14.17 -20.83 -5.36
C VAL A 57 -13.11 -19.81 -5.81
N ALA A 58 -12.66 -20.00 -7.05
CA ALA A 58 -11.47 -19.52 -7.71
C ALA A 58 -11.46 -18.04 -8.12
N ALA A 59 -10.25 -17.61 -8.52
CA ALA A 59 -9.89 -16.34 -9.11
C ALA A 59 -10.73 -15.94 -10.34
N VAL A 60 -10.97 -14.63 -10.48
CA VAL A 60 -11.18 -13.97 -11.78
C VAL A 60 -10.28 -12.74 -11.84
N ILE A 61 -9.44 -12.71 -12.87
CA ILE A 61 -8.55 -11.61 -13.25
C ILE A 61 -9.35 -10.57 -14.03
N VAL A 62 -9.01 -9.31 -13.78
CA VAL A 62 -9.29 -8.05 -14.50
C VAL A 62 -9.64 -8.19 -15.99
N LEU A 63 -10.72 -7.52 -16.43
CA LEU A 63 -10.83 -6.67 -17.64
C LEU A 63 -12.30 -6.33 -17.94
N VAL A 64 -12.74 -5.10 -17.69
CA VAL A 64 -13.72 -4.42 -18.57
C VAL A 64 -13.44 -2.91 -18.57
N ALA A 65 -12.44 -2.52 -19.36
CA ALA A 65 -12.54 -1.30 -20.14
C ALA A 65 -12.54 -1.78 -21.60
N TRP A 66 -13.51 -1.30 -22.39
CA TRP A 66 -13.71 -1.57 -23.83
C TRP A 66 -14.45 -2.87 -24.21
N PHE A 67 -15.78 -2.88 -24.07
CA PHE A 67 -16.67 -3.48 -25.08
C PHE A 67 -17.99 -2.72 -25.14
N SER A 68 -18.08 -1.84 -26.13
CA SER A 68 -19.34 -1.30 -26.64
C SER A 68 -20.02 -2.40 -27.46
N GLY A 69 -21.14 -2.97 -26.99
CA GLY A 69 -21.94 -3.88 -27.82
C GLY A 69 -22.75 -4.94 -27.07
N GLN A 70 -23.97 -4.57 -26.66
CA GLN A 70 -25.18 -5.40 -26.51
C GLN A 70 -25.08 -6.77 -25.79
N VAL A 71 -25.47 -6.79 -24.51
CA VAL A 71 -26.10 -7.95 -23.82
C VAL A 71 -27.22 -7.38 -22.90
N PRO A 72 -28.40 -8.02 -22.78
CA PRO A 72 -29.68 -7.33 -22.56
C PRO A 72 -29.97 -6.89 -21.12
N ARG A 73 -30.77 -5.81 -21.03
CA ARG A 73 -31.44 -5.29 -19.82
C ARG A 73 -32.23 -6.41 -19.13
N ALA A 74 -31.94 -6.62 -17.85
CA ALA A 74 -32.86 -7.19 -16.89
C ALA A 74 -33.09 -6.14 -15.78
N GLY A 75 -34.30 -5.57 -15.76
CA GLY A 75 -34.99 -5.00 -14.59
C GLY A 75 -34.37 -3.81 -13.84
N GLU A 76 -34.94 -2.63 -14.07
CA GLU A 76 -35.22 -1.59 -13.05
C GLU A 76 -35.81 -2.26 -11.77
N ASP A 77 -35.46 -1.94 -10.52
CA ASP A 77 -35.36 -0.63 -9.87
C ASP A 77 -34.24 -0.62 -8.81
N GLY A 78 -33.18 0.13 -9.06
CA GLY A 78 -32.24 0.56 -8.02
C GLY A 78 -32.61 1.96 -7.56
N SER A 79 -33.67 2.11 -6.77
CA SER A 79 -33.85 3.34 -5.99
C SER A 79 -32.56 3.60 -5.20
N PRO A 80 -32.08 4.85 -5.09
CA PRO A 80 -30.98 5.16 -4.17
C PRO A 80 -31.44 4.73 -2.78
N ASP A 81 -30.81 3.66 -2.27
CA ASP A 81 -31.04 3.14 -0.93
C ASP A 81 -30.93 4.34 0.03
N PRO A 82 -32.00 4.67 0.78
CA PRO A 82 -31.96 5.79 1.72
C PRO A 82 -30.76 5.58 2.63
N ALA A 83 -30.04 6.66 2.95
CA ALA A 83 -28.88 6.59 3.85
C ALA A 83 -29.28 5.94 5.17
N GLY A 84 -29.08 4.62 5.28
CA GLY A 84 -29.42 3.86 6.46
C GLY A 84 -28.54 4.31 7.64
N PRO A 85 -28.99 4.09 8.89
CA PRO A 85 -28.22 4.43 10.08
C PRO A 85 -26.80 3.85 10.06
N GLU A 86 -26.66 2.63 9.54
CA GLU A 86 -25.38 1.94 9.40
C GLU A 86 -24.44 2.63 8.41
N ARG A 87 -24.96 3.19 7.31
CA ARG A 87 -24.17 3.94 6.31
C ARG A 87 -23.53 5.16 6.95
N VAL A 88 -24.34 5.96 7.64
CA VAL A 88 -23.87 7.20 8.29
C VAL A 88 -22.82 6.84 9.33
N SER A 89 -23.08 5.82 10.15
CA SER A 89 -22.12 5.38 11.16
C SER A 89 -20.77 4.89 10.61
N ALA A 90 -20.75 4.22 9.45
CA ALA A 90 -19.51 3.72 8.88
C ALA A 90 -18.64 4.83 8.29
N VAL A 91 -19.26 5.80 7.59
CA VAL A 91 -18.54 6.96 7.06
C VAL A 91 -18.02 7.82 8.20
N ASP A 92 -18.84 8.10 9.21
CA ASP A 92 -18.44 8.88 10.38
C ASP A 92 -17.25 8.24 11.13
N SER A 93 -17.24 6.91 11.29
CA SER A 93 -16.11 6.19 11.88
C SER A 93 -14.84 6.28 11.04
N ALA A 94 -14.95 6.21 9.71
CA ALA A 94 -13.81 6.34 8.81
C ALA A 94 -13.24 7.77 8.84
N GLU A 95 -14.10 8.79 8.76
CA GLU A 95 -13.71 10.20 8.85
C GLU A 95 -13.01 10.50 10.18
N ALA A 96 -13.59 10.08 11.30
CA ALA A 96 -13.00 10.26 12.62
C ALA A 96 -11.60 9.60 12.74
N PHE A 97 -11.43 8.44 12.09
CA PHE A 97 -10.12 7.81 12.01
C PHE A 97 -9.15 8.63 11.18
N VAL A 98 -9.51 9.05 9.97
CA VAL A 98 -8.61 9.80 9.06
C VAL A 98 -8.20 11.13 9.68
N GLU A 99 -9.13 11.85 10.31
CA GLU A 99 -8.83 13.07 11.07
C GLU A 99 -7.83 12.81 12.21
N THR A 100 -8.02 11.71 12.95
CA THR A 100 -7.11 11.33 14.03
C THR A 100 -5.74 10.90 13.47
N TYR A 101 -5.73 10.15 12.36
CA TYR A 101 -4.54 9.69 11.66
C TYR A 101 -3.67 10.87 11.20
N ALA A 102 -4.30 11.94 10.71
CA ALA A 102 -3.63 13.17 10.30
C ALA A 102 -2.89 13.91 11.43
N THR A 103 -3.21 13.62 12.71
CA THR A 103 -2.50 14.20 13.86
C THR A 103 -1.20 13.49 14.22
N PHE A 104 -0.96 12.29 13.64
CA PHE A 104 0.13 11.38 14.01
C PHE A 104 0.18 11.04 15.51
N ASP A 105 -0.95 11.15 16.23
CA ASP A 105 -1.05 10.81 17.65
C ASP A 105 -1.34 9.32 17.84
N GLN A 106 -0.26 8.55 18.00
CA GLN A 106 -0.34 7.10 18.18
C GLN A 106 -1.22 6.69 19.37
N ALA A 107 -1.28 7.49 20.44
CA ALA A 107 -2.08 7.17 21.62
C ALA A 107 -3.58 7.32 21.35
N ARG A 108 -3.96 8.22 20.43
CA ARG A 108 -5.34 8.39 19.99
C ARG A 108 -5.75 7.40 18.90
N ILE A 109 -4.82 6.99 18.03
CA ILE A 109 -5.08 6.05 16.93
C ILE A 109 -5.16 4.61 17.43
N ALA A 110 -4.29 4.20 18.36
CA ALA A 110 -4.22 2.82 18.85
C ALA A 110 -5.57 2.24 19.31
N PRO A 111 -6.39 2.92 20.13
CA PRO A 111 -7.69 2.38 20.54
C PRO A 111 -8.70 2.27 19.40
N LEU A 112 -8.56 3.03 18.31
CA LEU A 112 -9.44 2.94 17.13
C LEU A 112 -9.17 1.69 16.28
N LEU A 113 -7.97 1.10 16.44
CA LEU A 113 -7.50 -0.07 15.69
C LEU A 113 -7.48 -1.34 16.55
N ASP A 114 -8.11 -1.32 17.72
CA ASP A 114 -8.11 -2.49 18.61
C ASP A 114 -8.83 -3.68 17.94
N GLY A 115 -8.10 -4.78 17.78
CA GLY A 115 -8.58 -5.97 17.08
C GLY A 115 -8.68 -5.88 15.56
N ALA A 116 -8.29 -4.75 14.94
CA ALA A 116 -8.34 -4.58 13.50
C ALA A 116 -7.18 -5.31 12.78
N GLU A 117 -7.41 -5.73 11.53
CA GLU A 117 -6.34 -6.06 10.59
C GLU A 117 -5.76 -4.76 10.01
N ILE A 118 -4.45 -4.56 10.13
CA ILE A 118 -3.78 -3.28 9.82
C ILE A 118 -2.76 -3.48 8.70
N ALA A 119 -2.86 -2.66 7.67
CA ALA A 119 -1.89 -2.51 6.58
C ALA A 119 -1.69 -1.02 6.25
N LEU A 120 -1.32 -0.21 7.25
CA LEU A 120 -1.11 1.23 7.13
C LEU A 120 0.33 1.60 6.80
N TRP A 121 1.27 0.74 7.17
CA TRP A 121 2.67 0.91 6.83
C TRP A 121 3.34 -0.44 6.74
N THR A 122 3.15 -1.08 5.59
CA THR A 122 3.67 -2.41 5.35
C THR A 122 5.07 -2.30 4.77
N ASP A 123 6.07 -2.90 5.41
CA ASP A 123 7.41 -3.01 4.82
C ASP A 123 7.46 -4.07 3.71
N MET A 124 8.62 -4.21 3.06
CA MET A 124 8.82 -5.20 1.99
C MET A 124 8.63 -6.65 2.43
N TYR A 125 8.59 -6.94 3.74
CA TYR A 125 8.37 -8.27 4.30
C TYR A 125 6.92 -8.53 4.73
N GLY A 126 6.04 -7.54 4.57
CA GLY A 126 4.64 -7.68 4.94
C GLY A 126 4.35 -7.46 6.42
N ASP A 127 5.33 -6.93 7.18
CA ASP A 127 5.15 -6.58 8.58
C ASP A 127 4.65 -5.14 8.67
N ASP A 128 3.51 -4.95 9.32
CA ASP A 128 2.97 -3.61 9.56
C ASP A 128 3.72 -2.93 10.72
N HIS A 129 4.11 -1.69 10.45
CA HIS A 129 4.89 -0.86 11.36
C HIS A 129 4.30 0.52 11.51
N TRP A 130 2.97 0.63 11.47
CA TRP A 130 2.23 1.90 11.43
C TRP A 130 2.70 2.90 12.49
N GLN A 131 2.96 2.46 13.72
CA GLN A 131 3.47 3.32 14.79
C GLN A 131 4.83 3.94 14.45
N ARG A 132 5.76 3.15 13.91
CA ARG A 132 7.09 3.60 13.53
C ARG A 132 7.01 4.57 12.36
N GLY A 133 6.17 4.23 11.38
CA GLY A 133 5.83 5.06 10.24
C GLY A 133 5.29 6.44 10.63
N LEU A 134 4.28 6.51 11.51
CA LEU A 134 3.73 7.78 11.99
C LEU A 134 4.74 8.61 12.78
N GLY A 135 5.58 7.94 13.59
CA GLY A 135 6.68 8.60 14.30
C GLY A 135 7.66 9.27 13.34
N TRP A 136 7.99 8.60 12.24
CA TRP A 136 8.84 9.13 11.19
C TRP A 136 8.17 10.25 10.39
N ARG A 137 6.92 10.07 9.90
CA ARG A 137 6.17 11.13 9.19
C ARG A 137 6.09 12.41 10.01
N LYS A 138 5.75 12.30 11.29
CA LYS A 138 5.76 13.43 12.22
C LYS A 138 7.13 14.08 12.37
N ALA A 139 8.21 13.28 12.36
CA ALA A 139 9.56 13.80 12.48
C ALA A 139 9.97 14.60 11.25
N VAL A 140 9.59 14.18 10.05
CA VAL A 140 9.96 14.83 8.79
C VAL A 140 9.02 15.95 8.34
N GLY A 141 8.15 16.44 9.24
CA GLY A 141 7.18 17.49 8.91
C GLY A 141 6.07 17.03 7.97
N GLY A 142 5.73 15.74 8.01
CA GLY A 142 4.61 15.20 7.26
C GLY A 142 3.28 15.85 7.63
N GLN A 143 2.40 15.97 6.65
CA GLN A 143 1.03 16.44 6.81
C GLN A 143 0.12 15.52 6.00
N ILE A 144 -0.96 15.06 6.59
CA ILE A 144 -2.06 14.41 5.86
C ILE A 144 -3.17 15.44 5.74
N LEU A 145 -3.70 15.58 4.53
CA LEU A 145 -4.84 16.43 4.20
C LEU A 145 -6.02 15.49 3.90
N PRO A 146 -6.91 15.26 4.89
CA PRO A 146 -8.08 14.41 4.69
C PRO A 146 -8.94 14.92 3.53
N GLY A 147 -9.30 14.01 2.63
CA GLY A 147 -10.28 14.25 1.57
C GLY A 147 -11.62 13.58 1.88
N ASP A 148 -12.42 13.39 0.83
CA ASP A 148 -13.76 12.80 0.97
C ASP A 148 -13.70 11.29 1.26
N CYS A 149 -14.68 10.82 2.04
CA CYS A 149 -14.95 9.42 2.29
C CYS A 149 -16.22 8.96 1.54
N ALA A 150 -16.16 7.78 0.93
CA ALA A 150 -17.27 7.19 0.19
C ALA A 150 -17.42 5.70 0.48
N VAL A 151 -18.68 5.23 0.57
CA VAL A 151 -18.96 3.80 0.65
C VAL A 151 -18.72 3.16 -0.72
N LEU A 152 -17.88 2.12 -0.75
CA LEU A 152 -17.61 1.33 -1.94
C LEU A 152 -18.66 0.22 -2.12
N TRP A 153 -18.92 -0.56 -1.07
CA TRP A 153 -19.95 -1.61 -1.06
C TRP A 153 -20.37 -1.99 0.37
N ARG A 154 -21.42 -2.81 0.48
CA ARG A 154 -21.97 -3.29 1.77
C ARG A 154 -22.22 -4.79 1.73
N SER A 155 -22.06 -5.43 2.89
CA SER A 155 -22.45 -6.82 3.11
C SER A 155 -22.69 -7.12 4.58
N PRO A 156 -23.17 -8.33 4.92
CA PRO A 156 -23.26 -8.79 6.31
C PRO A 156 -21.90 -8.83 7.05
N ALA A 157 -20.78 -8.83 6.32
CA ALA A 157 -19.44 -8.77 6.90
C ALA A 157 -19.04 -7.36 7.33
N GLY A 158 -19.66 -6.32 6.75
CA GLY A 158 -19.37 -4.91 7.04
C GLY A 158 -19.64 -4.01 5.83
N THR A 159 -19.45 -2.71 6.05
CA THR A 159 -19.45 -1.66 5.04
C THR A 159 -18.02 -1.32 4.67
N GLU A 160 -17.68 -1.37 3.38
CA GLU A 160 -16.37 -0.93 2.89
C GLU A 160 -16.43 0.57 2.57
N VAL A 161 -15.52 1.34 3.17
CA VAL A 161 -15.41 2.80 3.01
C VAL A 161 -14.02 3.11 2.47
N SER A 162 -13.93 4.01 1.50
CA SER A 162 -12.66 4.54 1.00
C SER A 162 -12.61 6.04 1.27
N CYS A 163 -11.53 6.49 1.89
CA CYS A 163 -11.26 7.89 2.15
C CYS A 163 -10.03 8.31 1.37
N THR A 164 -10.18 9.35 0.55
CA THR A 164 -9.05 9.96 -0.15
C THR A 164 -8.24 10.84 0.80
N TYR A 165 -6.97 11.00 0.52
CA TYR A 165 -6.15 12.01 1.19
C TYR A 165 -5.00 12.45 0.30
N ASP A 166 -4.58 13.70 0.50
CA ASP A 166 -3.32 14.19 -0.05
C ASP A 166 -2.30 14.31 1.09
N PHE A 167 -1.02 14.39 0.77
CA PHE A 167 0.00 14.59 1.80
C PHE A 167 1.11 15.55 1.38
N HIS A 168 1.71 16.18 2.39
CA HIS A 168 3.04 16.75 2.32
C HIS A 168 3.98 15.90 3.17
N GLU A 169 5.25 15.85 2.79
CA GLU A 169 6.30 15.16 3.54
C GLU A 169 7.64 15.86 3.30
N LEU A 170 8.60 15.68 4.22
CA LEU A 170 9.88 16.42 4.20
C LEU A 170 9.67 17.94 4.14
N HIS A 171 8.62 18.44 4.81
CA HIS A 171 8.23 19.86 4.81
C HIS A 171 7.98 20.44 3.41
N SER A 172 7.47 19.63 2.46
CA SER A 172 7.30 20.07 1.07
C SER A 172 6.33 21.22 0.87
N ASP A 173 5.43 21.44 1.81
CA ASP A 173 4.57 22.62 1.88
C ASP A 173 5.38 23.93 1.99
N GLN A 174 6.52 23.91 2.69
CA GLN A 174 7.33 25.11 2.93
C GLN A 174 8.02 25.63 1.67
N TYR A 175 8.40 24.72 0.76
CA TYR A 175 9.05 25.06 -0.51
C TYR A 175 8.14 24.88 -1.73
N GLY A 176 6.82 24.82 -1.52
CA GLY A 176 5.80 24.91 -2.58
C GLY A 176 5.72 23.69 -3.49
N VAL A 177 5.98 22.49 -2.97
CA VAL A 177 5.92 21.23 -3.74
C VAL A 177 4.87 20.28 -3.12
N GLY A 178 3.98 19.77 -3.96
CA GLY A 178 2.77 19.06 -3.53
C GLY A 178 1.60 20.02 -3.25
N PRO A 179 0.55 19.57 -2.56
CA PRO A 179 0.40 18.25 -1.94
C PRO A 179 0.32 17.12 -2.97
N PHE A 180 0.62 15.90 -2.52
CA PHE A 180 0.64 14.70 -3.37
C PHE A 180 -0.61 13.88 -3.12
N GLY A 181 -1.48 13.80 -4.14
CA GLY A 181 -2.76 13.11 -4.06
C GLY A 181 -2.75 11.67 -4.55
N ASP A 182 -3.95 11.20 -4.93
CA ASP A 182 -4.28 9.84 -5.37
C ASP A 182 -4.05 8.75 -4.32
N ASN A 183 -3.98 9.12 -3.04
CA ASN A 183 -3.85 8.19 -1.93
C ASN A 183 -5.22 7.86 -1.34
N THR A 184 -5.34 6.64 -0.83
CA THR A 184 -6.59 6.16 -0.24
C THR A 184 -6.34 5.34 1.01
N LEU A 185 -7.13 5.60 2.04
CA LEU A 185 -7.34 4.69 3.16
C LEU A 185 -8.65 3.93 2.92
N THR A 186 -8.57 2.60 2.84
CA THR A 186 -9.74 1.73 2.69
C THR A 186 -10.01 1.01 4.00
N PHE A 187 -11.27 0.99 4.41
CA PHE A 187 -11.74 0.43 5.67
C PHE A 187 -12.81 -0.62 5.45
N THR A 188 -12.80 -1.67 6.25
CA THR A 188 -13.98 -2.49 6.51
C THR A 188 -14.52 -2.12 7.88
N ILE A 189 -15.75 -1.62 7.96
CA ILE A 189 -16.37 -1.15 9.21
C ILE A 189 -17.65 -1.91 9.49
N LYS A 190 -17.85 -2.30 10.75
CA LYS A 190 -19.07 -2.96 11.20
C LYS A 190 -19.43 -2.48 12.60
N ASP A 191 -20.70 -2.13 12.80
CA ASP A 191 -21.22 -1.65 14.09
C ASP A 191 -20.39 -0.47 14.66
N GLY A 192 -19.89 0.41 13.77
CA GLY A 192 -19.04 1.55 14.10
C GLY A 192 -17.57 1.21 14.41
N GLN A 193 -17.18 -0.08 14.40
CA GLN A 193 -15.82 -0.55 14.66
C GLN A 193 -15.06 -0.81 13.36
N ILE A 194 -13.77 -0.43 13.33
CA ILE A 194 -12.87 -0.73 12.22
C ILE A 194 -12.40 -2.19 12.36
N LEU A 195 -12.73 -3.02 11.38
CA LEU A 195 -12.28 -4.41 11.31
C LEU A 195 -10.99 -4.56 10.50
N GLU A 196 -10.83 -3.72 9.48
CA GLU A 196 -9.66 -3.70 8.60
C GLU A 196 -9.37 -2.27 8.17
N VAL A 197 -8.09 -1.91 8.05
CA VAL A 197 -7.65 -0.68 7.40
C VAL A 197 -6.40 -0.92 6.55
N THR A 198 -6.42 -0.42 5.32
CA THR A 198 -5.29 -0.47 4.38
C THR A 198 -4.98 0.93 3.86
N ASP A 199 -3.71 1.31 3.87
CA ASP A 199 -3.20 2.50 3.20
C ASP A 199 -2.63 2.14 1.82
N LYS A 200 -3.12 2.84 0.80
CA LYS A 200 -2.56 2.80 -0.54
C LYS A 200 -2.03 4.17 -0.90
N THR A 201 -0.72 4.33 -0.79
CA THR A 201 0.01 5.52 -1.24
C THR A 201 0.36 5.42 -2.72
N ALA A 202 0.15 6.49 -3.48
CA ALA A 202 0.47 6.57 -4.91
C ALA A 202 1.86 7.16 -5.19
N VAL A 203 2.81 7.02 -4.27
CA VAL A 203 4.13 7.68 -4.34
C VAL A 203 4.88 7.45 -5.65
N SER A 204 4.72 6.27 -6.27
CA SER A 204 5.37 5.91 -7.53
C SER A 204 4.79 6.60 -8.76
N THR A 205 3.60 7.21 -8.65
CA THR A 205 2.88 7.80 -9.78
C THR A 205 2.47 9.25 -9.56
N ASN A 206 2.39 9.74 -8.32
CA ASN A 206 1.91 11.09 -8.01
C ASN A 206 3.01 12.17 -8.01
N GLY A 207 4.27 11.82 -8.36
CA GLY A 207 5.39 12.76 -8.44
C GLY A 207 6.22 12.90 -7.16
N TYR A 208 5.80 12.28 -6.05
CA TYR A 208 6.51 12.39 -4.77
C TYR A 208 8.00 12.03 -4.84
N TRP A 209 8.34 10.91 -5.48
CA TRP A 209 9.74 10.46 -5.59
C TRP A 209 10.64 11.48 -6.30
N PRO A 210 10.39 11.86 -7.58
CA PRO A 210 11.26 12.78 -8.29
C PRO A 210 11.25 14.21 -7.73
N ASP A 211 10.15 14.66 -7.13
CA ASP A 211 10.01 16.06 -6.73
C ASP A 211 10.48 16.34 -5.30
N VAL A 212 10.41 15.34 -4.42
CA VAL A 212 10.70 15.48 -2.98
C VAL A 212 11.78 14.53 -2.53
N TRP A 213 11.57 13.22 -2.68
CA TRP A 213 12.47 12.23 -2.09
C TRP A 213 13.85 12.22 -2.73
N ASP A 214 13.93 12.08 -4.05
CA ASP A 214 15.20 11.95 -4.76
C ASP A 214 16.09 13.19 -4.57
N PRO A 215 15.55 14.43 -4.66
CA PRO A 215 16.33 15.63 -4.34
C PRO A 215 16.80 15.68 -2.88
N PHE A 216 15.96 15.28 -1.92
CA PHE A 216 16.34 15.21 -0.51
C PHE A 216 17.44 14.18 -0.26
N ALA A 217 17.31 12.97 -0.81
CA ALA A 217 18.31 11.92 -0.68
C ALA A 217 19.66 12.34 -1.32
N ALA A 218 19.61 13.01 -2.46
CA ALA A 218 20.79 13.55 -3.12
C ALA A 218 21.44 14.69 -2.30
N TRP A 219 20.63 15.57 -1.71
CA TRP A 219 21.11 16.61 -0.79
C TRP A 219 21.76 16.01 0.45
N LEU A 220 21.13 15.01 1.08
CA LEU A 220 21.64 14.31 2.25
C LEU A 220 22.99 13.65 1.96
N LYS A 221 23.11 13.01 0.79
CA LYS A 221 24.37 12.40 0.32
C LYS A 221 25.50 13.41 0.13
N ARG A 222 25.19 14.63 -0.34
CA ARG A 222 26.20 15.66 -0.62
C ARG A 222 26.61 16.43 0.64
N ASN A 223 25.64 16.82 1.46
CA ASN A 223 25.85 17.79 2.54
C ASN A 223 26.06 17.12 3.90
N HIS A 224 25.49 15.92 4.12
CA HIS A 224 25.45 15.26 5.43
C HIS A 224 25.76 13.75 5.34
N PRO A 225 26.87 13.34 4.71
CA PRO A 225 27.14 11.93 4.41
C PRO A 225 27.33 11.05 5.66
N ASP A 226 27.75 11.61 6.80
CA ASP A 226 27.95 10.85 8.03
C ASP A 226 26.65 10.71 8.83
N GLU A 227 25.80 11.73 8.82
CA GLU A 227 24.44 11.69 9.33
C GLU A 227 23.57 10.74 8.51
N ALA A 228 23.73 10.70 7.18
CA ALA A 228 23.03 9.79 6.29
C ALA A 228 23.23 8.31 6.69
N LYS A 229 24.46 7.92 7.03
CA LYS A 229 24.79 6.58 7.55
C LYS A 229 24.16 6.27 8.90
N ARG A 230 23.82 7.31 9.69
CA ARG A 230 23.11 7.15 10.97
C ARG A 230 21.61 7.03 10.77
N LEU A 231 21.06 7.67 9.73
CA LEU A 231 19.65 7.57 9.37
C LEU A 231 19.33 6.26 8.64
N TYR A 232 20.27 5.76 7.85
CA TYR A 232 20.12 4.53 7.08
C TYR A 232 21.23 3.54 7.44
N PRO A 233 20.92 2.47 8.20
CA PRO A 233 21.89 1.42 8.48
C PRO A 233 22.42 0.76 7.19
N THR A 234 21.62 0.78 6.11
CA THR A 234 21.95 0.22 4.81
C THR A 234 22.51 1.24 3.81
N TRP A 235 22.88 2.45 4.26
CA TRP A 235 23.38 3.51 3.38
C TRP A 235 24.49 3.02 2.42
N PRO A 236 24.42 3.33 1.11
CA PRO A 236 23.51 4.28 0.46
C PRO A 236 22.12 3.75 0.12
N ASP A 237 21.81 2.47 0.40
CA ASP A 237 20.47 1.94 0.19
C ASP A 237 19.53 2.47 1.28
N THR A 238 18.45 3.14 0.88
CA THR A 238 17.53 3.87 1.79
C THR A 238 16.34 3.03 2.27
N LEU A 239 16.51 1.70 2.31
CA LEU A 239 15.41 0.76 2.57
C LEU A 239 14.95 0.73 4.04
N TYR A 240 15.85 1.05 4.98
CA TYR A 240 15.56 1.04 6.42
C TYR A 240 15.85 2.38 7.06
N VAL A 241 14.80 3.02 7.57
CA VAL A 241 14.92 4.26 8.32
C VAL A 241 15.24 3.99 9.79
N ASN A 242 16.15 4.77 10.36
CA ASN A 242 16.38 4.79 11.80
C ASN A 242 15.29 5.60 12.50
N ASP A 243 14.35 4.88 13.11
CA ASP A 243 13.16 5.37 13.81
C ASP A 243 13.34 5.46 15.33
N THR A 244 14.58 5.27 15.84
CA THR A 244 14.87 5.49 17.27
C THR A 244 14.64 6.95 17.65
N PRO A 245 14.44 7.30 18.94
CA PRO A 245 14.29 8.69 19.35
C PRO A 245 15.43 9.61 18.91
N ARG A 246 16.67 9.09 18.80
CA ARG A 246 17.81 9.84 18.26
C ARG A 246 17.71 9.99 16.75
N GLY A 247 17.34 8.92 16.03
CA GLY A 247 17.09 8.94 14.59
C GLY A 247 16.00 9.93 14.21
N LEU A 248 14.85 9.91 14.90
CA LEU A 248 13.74 10.85 14.67
C LEU A 248 14.11 12.31 14.93
N ARG A 249 15.00 12.59 15.90
CA ARG A 249 15.52 13.96 16.09
C ARG A 249 16.41 14.39 14.93
N LEU A 250 17.25 13.49 14.43
CA LEU A 250 18.11 13.77 13.28
C LEU A 250 17.31 13.94 11.99
N TRP A 251 16.27 13.11 11.78
CA TRP A 251 15.30 13.25 10.70
C TRP A 251 14.65 14.63 10.69
N ARG A 252 14.15 15.08 11.86
CA ARG A 252 13.55 16.41 12.00
C ARG A 252 14.53 17.54 11.68
N GLN A 253 15.76 17.43 12.19
CA GLN A 253 16.77 18.46 11.93
C GLN A 253 17.10 18.57 10.44
N LEU A 254 17.40 17.44 9.79
CA LEU A 254 17.87 17.44 8.40
C LEU A 254 16.76 17.76 7.40
N SER A 255 15.53 17.30 7.65
CA SER A 255 14.38 17.64 6.81
C SER A 255 14.03 19.12 6.89
N GLN A 256 14.07 19.72 8.09
CA GLN A 256 13.87 21.17 8.24
C GLN A 256 15.00 21.98 7.59
N GLU A 257 16.26 21.61 7.80
CA GLU A 257 17.41 22.30 7.17
C GLU A 257 17.31 22.27 5.64
N TYR A 258 16.95 21.12 5.07
CA TYR A 258 16.72 20.98 3.64
C TYR A 258 15.57 21.89 3.14
N ALA A 259 14.47 21.94 3.88
CA ALA A 259 13.33 22.78 3.54
C ALA A 259 13.66 24.28 3.60
N ASP A 260 14.42 24.71 4.61
CA ASP A 260 14.91 26.08 4.74
C ASP A 260 15.79 26.48 3.55
N GLN A 261 16.70 25.59 3.13
CA GLN A 261 17.57 25.81 1.96
C GLN A 261 16.77 25.91 0.65
N ARG A 262 15.85 24.98 0.42
CA ARG A 262 14.95 24.97 -0.74
C ARG A 262 14.10 26.23 -0.81
N SER A 263 13.53 26.66 0.31
CA SER A 263 12.66 27.83 0.39
C SER A 263 13.41 29.14 0.15
N ALA A 264 14.71 29.19 0.48
CA ALA A 264 15.57 30.34 0.20
C ALA A 264 16.07 30.42 -1.25
N GLY A 265 15.66 29.47 -2.13
CA GLY A 265 16.17 29.38 -3.50
C GLY A 265 17.60 28.84 -3.60
N GLY A 266 18.08 28.17 -2.54
CA GLY A 266 19.39 27.52 -2.52
C GLY A 266 19.39 26.23 -3.37
N PRO A 267 20.50 25.94 -4.09
CA PRO A 267 20.64 24.73 -4.91
C PRO A 267 20.73 23.43 -4.09
#